data_AF-A0A142YHE2-F1
#
_entry.id   AF-A0A142YHE2-F1
#
_cell.length_a   1.000
_cell.length_b   1.000
_cell.length_c   1.000
_cell.angle_alpha   90.00
_cell.angle_beta   90.00
_cell.angle_gamma   90.00
#
_symmetry.space_group_name_H-M   'P 1'
#
loop_
_entity.id
_entity.type
_entity.pdbx_description
1 polymer ?
#
loop_
_entity_poly.entity_id
_entity_poly.type
_entity_poly.pdbx_seq_one_letter_code
_entity_poly.pdbx_strand_id
1 'polypeptide(L)'
;MTSPVVPKPDSLRDAIPRTKPSDPAAKAVTSSLRSAVERLQAAEALAREGDVEGPHRLRTSARRLRSELRAFSDLVEPEWRTRLEGELKWLGNAIGEVRDLDVLRERFEKGESDEHRLALAPLFEWLAERHATATRTMHETLDGERFRAVLAELRTGLANPPLVARARKPCHRVLPPLVAKAWERLRKDARGLDADTPDPIFHDLRKRAKRARYTTELIAPALGSRVEKPAEGLIRLARKIQDLLGEHQDTIVAGTEVETFVAQGSHDESFRQAAQALLQRLRAAADASRDAFLKLRPKLAKPKYAGRLKPKR
;
A
#
# COMPACT_ATOMS: atom_id res chain seq x y z
N MET A 1 21.15 12.01 24.67
CA MET A 1 20.99 12.30 23.23
C MET A 1 19.58 11.90 22.83
N THR A 2 18.70 12.89 22.73
CA THR A 2 17.29 12.71 22.39
C THR A 2 17.17 12.42 20.90
N SER A 3 16.83 11.18 20.54
CA SER A 3 16.47 10.82 19.17
C SER A 3 15.35 11.73 18.66
N PRO A 4 15.46 12.30 17.45
CA PRO A 4 14.37 13.06 16.87
C PRO A 4 13.21 12.11 16.60
N VAL A 5 12.08 12.34 17.27
CA VAL A 5 10.82 11.67 16.95
C VAL A 5 10.37 12.18 15.59
N VAL A 6 10.81 11.50 14.53
CA VAL A 6 10.31 11.72 13.18
C VAL A 6 8.86 11.20 13.15
N PRO A 7 7.86 12.05 12.81
CA PRO A 7 6.45 11.68 12.91
C PRO A 7 6.12 10.47 12.02
N LYS A 8 5.27 9.56 12.55
CA LYS A 8 4.74 8.40 11.81
C LYS A 8 4.06 8.88 10.51
N PRO A 9 4.45 8.40 9.31
CA PRO A 9 3.98 8.97 8.06
C PRO A 9 2.64 8.37 7.62
N ASP A 10 1.62 8.32 8.48
CA ASP A 10 0.28 7.86 8.10
C ASP A 10 -0.65 8.97 7.61
N SER A 11 -0.20 10.22 7.72
CA SER A 11 -0.91 11.43 7.29
C SER A 11 -0.27 11.98 6.01
N LEU A 12 -1.01 11.95 4.89
CA LEU A 12 -0.65 12.65 3.65
C LEU A 12 -0.77 14.18 3.75
N ARG A 13 -1.19 14.70 4.91
CA ARG A 13 -1.58 16.11 5.07
C ARG A 13 -0.41 17.05 5.35
N ASP A 14 0.70 16.53 5.87
CA ASP A 14 1.65 17.38 6.60
C ASP A 14 2.81 17.95 5.75
N ALA A 15 2.86 17.72 4.44
CA ALA A 15 4.03 18.11 3.62
C ALA A 15 3.73 18.67 2.21
N ILE A 16 2.48 19.02 1.89
CA ILE A 16 2.13 19.59 0.58
C ILE A 16 1.97 21.11 0.75
N PRO A 17 2.84 21.99 0.20
CA PRO A 17 2.59 23.42 0.11
C PRO A 17 1.15 23.70 -0.34
N ARG A 18 0.46 24.58 0.41
CA ARG A 18 -0.97 24.87 0.24
C ARG A 18 -1.27 25.34 -1.18
N THR A 19 -1.64 24.41 -2.05
CA THR A 19 -2.20 24.69 -3.38
C THR A 19 -3.61 25.21 -3.22
N LYS A 20 -3.94 26.33 -3.88
CA LYS A 20 -5.29 26.87 -3.88
C LYS A 20 -6.14 26.13 -4.94
N PRO A 21 -7.48 26.09 -4.80
CA PRO A 21 -8.36 25.49 -5.81
C PRO A 21 -8.22 26.11 -7.20
N SER A 22 -7.82 27.38 -7.28
CA SER A 22 -7.56 28.12 -8.51
C SER A 22 -6.17 27.85 -9.13
N ASP A 23 -5.23 27.31 -8.36
CA ASP A 23 -3.87 27.04 -8.85
C ASP A 23 -3.90 25.96 -9.96
N PRO A 24 -2.95 25.96 -10.89
CA PRO A 24 -2.78 24.86 -11.84
C PRO A 24 -2.58 23.52 -11.10
N ALA A 25 -3.24 22.47 -11.56
CA ALA A 25 -3.09 21.13 -10.99
C ALA A 25 -1.65 20.61 -11.03
N ALA A 26 -0.84 21.10 -11.99
CA ALA A 26 0.59 20.85 -12.06
C ALA A 26 1.29 21.13 -10.71
N LYS A 27 0.91 22.21 -10.01
CA LYS A 27 1.49 22.55 -8.71
C LYS A 27 1.20 21.47 -7.65
N ALA A 28 -0.01 20.91 -7.65
CA ALA A 28 -0.39 19.84 -6.73
C ALA A 28 0.36 18.54 -7.05
N VAL A 29 0.49 18.20 -8.34
CA VAL A 29 1.25 17.01 -8.78
C VAL A 29 2.73 17.14 -8.40
N THR A 30 3.37 18.24 -8.78
CA THR A 30 4.80 18.49 -8.49
C THR A 30 5.08 18.51 -6.99
N SER A 31 4.19 19.12 -6.19
CA SER A 31 4.31 19.13 -4.74
C SER A 31 4.21 17.73 -4.14
N SER A 32 3.27 16.91 -4.62
CA SER A 32 3.12 15.52 -4.17
C SER A 32 4.38 14.71 -4.49
N LEU A 33 4.84 14.78 -5.74
CA LEU A 33 6.02 14.07 -6.21
C LEU A 33 7.26 14.48 -5.41
N ARG A 34 7.47 15.78 -5.16
CA ARG A 34 8.59 16.29 -4.37
C ARG A 34 8.60 15.67 -2.98
N SER A 35 7.47 15.76 -2.29
CA SER A 35 7.30 15.21 -0.94
C SER A 35 7.50 13.68 -0.92
N ALA A 36 7.11 12.97 -1.97
CA ALA A 36 7.32 11.53 -2.09
C ALA A 36 8.78 11.14 -2.32
N VAL A 37 9.52 11.91 -3.13
CA VAL A 37 10.96 11.69 -3.34
C VAL A 37 11.74 12.01 -2.08
N GLU A 38 11.40 13.09 -1.36
CA GLU A 38 12.01 13.42 -0.06
C GLU A 38 11.81 12.29 0.95
N ARG A 39 10.60 11.73 1.04
CA ARG A 39 10.31 10.54 1.88
C ARG A 39 11.11 9.31 1.45
N LEU A 40 11.31 9.11 0.15
CA LEU A 40 12.07 7.97 -0.38
C LEU A 40 13.55 8.10 -0.02
N GLN A 41 14.14 9.28 -0.22
CA GLN A 41 15.54 9.58 0.08
C GLN A 41 15.83 9.51 1.58
N ALA A 42 14.94 10.04 2.43
CA ALA A 42 15.08 9.93 3.87
C ALA A 42 15.04 8.47 4.34
N ALA A 43 14.17 7.65 3.73
CA ALA A 43 14.09 6.23 4.04
C ALA A 43 15.29 5.42 3.50
N GLU A 44 15.85 5.82 2.36
CA GLU A 44 17.09 5.24 1.82
C GLU A 44 18.26 5.48 2.77
N ALA A 45 18.44 6.73 3.24
CA ALA A 45 19.53 7.07 4.16
C ALA A 45 19.48 6.17 5.42
N LEU A 46 18.31 6.03 6.04
CA LEU A 46 18.10 5.14 7.18
C LEU A 46 18.44 3.68 6.84
N ALA A 47 17.99 3.17 5.69
CA ALA A 47 18.28 1.81 5.27
C ALA A 47 19.79 1.55 5.08
N ARG A 48 20.54 2.56 4.60
CA ARG A 48 22.00 2.48 4.43
C ARG A 48 22.77 2.59 5.75
N GLU A 49 22.24 3.34 6.71
CA GLU A 49 22.81 3.48 8.05
C GLU A 49 22.60 2.23 8.93
N GLY A 50 21.90 1.21 8.41
CA GLY A 50 21.61 -0.03 9.14
C GLY A 50 20.44 0.11 10.13
N ASP A 51 19.62 1.16 9.99
CA ASP A 51 18.41 1.32 10.80
C ASP A 51 17.42 0.18 10.49
N VAL A 52 16.94 -0.47 11.54
CA VAL A 52 16.03 -1.62 11.45
C VAL A 52 14.72 -1.28 10.73
N GLU A 53 14.24 -0.04 10.85
CA GLU A 53 13.02 0.45 10.19
C GLU A 53 13.28 1.04 8.79
N GLY A 54 14.54 1.28 8.43
CA GLY A 54 14.96 1.84 7.14
C GLY A 54 14.36 1.10 5.94
N PRO A 55 14.58 -0.22 5.81
CA PRO A 55 13.95 -1.05 4.77
C PRO A 55 12.42 -0.92 4.71
N HIS A 56 11.77 -0.97 5.87
CA HIS A 56 10.31 -0.88 5.97
C HIS A 56 9.80 0.48 5.46
N ARG A 57 10.46 1.57 5.87
CA ARG A 57 10.16 2.92 5.41
C ARG A 57 10.41 3.07 3.92
N LEU A 58 11.49 2.51 3.39
CA LEU A 58 11.84 2.62 1.98
C LEU A 58 10.81 1.93 1.08
N ARG A 59 10.43 0.70 1.42
CA ARG A 59 9.33 -0.04 0.76
C ARG A 59 8.03 0.75 0.81
N THR A 60 7.66 1.27 1.98
CA THR A 60 6.41 2.01 2.15
C THR A 60 6.41 3.30 1.33
N SER A 61 7.53 4.04 1.31
CA SER A 61 7.72 5.23 0.47
C SER A 61 7.61 4.91 -1.02
N ALA A 62 8.27 3.85 -1.51
CA ALA A 62 8.19 3.44 -2.92
C ALA A 62 6.76 3.03 -3.33
N ARG A 63 6.07 2.23 -2.51
CA ARG A 63 4.67 1.81 -2.74
C ARG A 63 3.71 3.01 -2.72
N ARG A 64 3.97 3.98 -1.85
CA ARG A 64 3.18 5.21 -1.73
C ARG A 64 3.40 6.09 -2.95
N LEU A 65 4.63 6.38 -3.34
CA LEU A 65 4.95 7.14 -4.56
C LEU A 65 4.29 6.52 -5.81
N ARG A 66 4.36 5.20 -5.95
CA ARG A 66 3.65 4.49 -7.04
C ARG A 66 2.14 4.71 -7.00
N SER A 67 1.56 4.78 -5.80
CA SER A 67 0.13 5.08 -5.64
C SER A 67 -0.22 6.55 -5.93
N GLU A 68 0.70 7.47 -5.64
CA GLU A 68 0.58 8.90 -5.97
C GLU A 68 0.63 9.13 -7.49
N LEU A 69 1.59 8.50 -8.19
CA LEU A 69 1.67 8.51 -9.67
C LEU A 69 0.38 8.01 -10.30
N ARG A 70 -0.17 6.94 -9.74
CA ARG A 70 -1.49 6.46 -10.14
C ARG A 70 -2.54 7.52 -9.86
N ALA A 71 -2.61 8.11 -8.68
CA ALA A 71 -3.64 9.11 -8.33
C ALA A 71 -3.74 10.23 -9.38
N PHE A 72 -2.60 10.64 -9.92
CA PHE A 72 -2.49 11.64 -10.98
C PHE A 72 -2.37 11.06 -12.39
N SER A 73 -2.84 9.83 -12.63
CA SER A 73 -2.64 9.10 -13.90
C SER A 73 -3.04 9.90 -15.14
N ASP A 74 -4.07 10.72 -15.04
CA ASP A 74 -4.62 11.49 -16.18
C ASP A 74 -3.95 12.88 -16.31
N LEU A 75 -2.92 13.18 -15.51
CA LEU A 75 -2.19 14.45 -15.45
C LEU A 75 -0.66 14.31 -15.68
N VAL A 76 -0.12 13.10 -15.57
CA VAL A 76 1.29 12.77 -15.78
C VAL A 76 1.45 12.10 -17.13
N GLU A 77 2.54 12.38 -17.84
CA GLU A 77 2.86 11.75 -19.12
C GLU A 77 2.80 10.21 -19.02
N PRO A 78 1.99 9.52 -19.85
CA PRO A 78 1.72 8.09 -19.68
C PRO A 78 2.97 7.20 -19.75
N GLU A 79 3.90 7.50 -20.66
CA GLU A 79 5.12 6.70 -20.86
C GLU A 79 6.05 6.81 -19.65
N TRP A 80 6.35 8.03 -19.23
CA TRP A 80 7.17 8.29 -18.04
C TRP A 80 6.55 7.68 -16.79
N ARG A 81 5.24 7.88 -16.58
CA ARG A 81 4.51 7.26 -15.46
C ARG A 81 4.63 5.74 -15.46
N THR A 82 4.45 5.11 -16.62
CA THR A 82 4.42 3.64 -16.73
C THR A 82 5.79 3.04 -16.46
N ARG A 83 6.86 3.65 -17.00
CA ARG A 83 8.25 3.28 -16.71
C ARG A 83 8.55 3.37 -15.21
N LEU A 84 8.26 4.52 -14.61
CA LEU A 84 8.54 4.76 -13.19
C LEU A 84 7.68 3.89 -12.27
N GLU A 85 6.42 3.61 -12.62
CA GLU A 85 5.59 2.63 -11.89
C GLU A 85 6.18 1.21 -11.92
N GLY A 86 6.82 0.83 -13.03
CA GLY A 86 7.54 -0.43 -13.20
C GLY A 86 8.77 -0.51 -12.29
N GLU A 87 9.59 0.54 -12.30
CA GLU A 87 10.78 0.63 -11.45
C GLU A 87 10.43 0.65 -9.96
N LEU A 88 9.41 1.40 -9.56
CA LEU A 88 8.94 1.42 -8.17
C LEU A 88 8.27 0.09 -7.76
N LYS A 89 7.72 -0.67 -8.71
CA LYS A 89 7.22 -2.04 -8.46
C LYS A 89 8.41 -2.97 -8.21
N TRP A 90 9.43 -2.93 -9.07
CA TRP A 90 10.64 -3.71 -8.90
C TRP A 90 11.30 -3.43 -7.54
N LEU A 91 11.56 -2.16 -7.22
CA LEU A 91 12.15 -1.74 -5.95
C LEU A 91 11.31 -2.21 -4.75
N GLY A 92 9.99 -1.99 -4.81
CA GLY A 92 9.09 -2.38 -3.73
C GLY A 92 8.99 -3.90 -3.53
N ASN A 93 9.24 -4.70 -4.56
CA ASN A 93 9.29 -6.16 -4.49
C ASN A 93 10.61 -6.63 -3.88
N ALA A 94 11.75 -6.08 -4.32
CA ALA A 94 13.07 -6.45 -3.80
C ALA A 94 13.22 -6.17 -2.29
N ILE A 95 12.66 -5.06 -1.80
CA ILE A 95 12.61 -4.74 -0.35
C ILE A 95 11.41 -5.44 0.33
N GLY A 96 10.49 -5.96 -0.47
CA GLY A 96 9.21 -6.50 -0.02
C GLY A 96 9.31 -7.72 0.86
N GLU A 97 10.16 -8.65 0.42
CA GLU A 97 10.22 -9.98 0.98
C GLU A 97 10.64 -10.01 2.44
N VAL A 98 11.64 -9.19 2.84
CA VAL A 98 12.08 -9.05 4.23
C VAL A 98 10.89 -8.77 5.16
N ARG A 99 10.11 -7.72 4.85
CA ARG A 99 8.96 -7.34 5.68
C ARG A 99 7.82 -8.35 5.60
N ASP A 100 7.60 -8.95 4.44
CA ASP A 100 6.53 -9.92 4.26
C ASP A 100 6.82 -11.16 5.12
N LEU A 101 8.09 -11.59 5.24
CA LEU A 101 8.55 -12.65 6.15
C LEU A 101 8.43 -12.27 7.64
N ASP A 102 8.77 -11.04 8.04
CA ASP A 102 8.58 -10.57 9.43
C ASP A 102 7.10 -10.67 9.86
N VAL A 103 6.20 -10.24 8.97
CA VAL A 103 4.75 -10.27 9.22
C VAL A 103 4.24 -11.70 9.31
N LEU A 104 4.75 -12.62 8.48
CA LEU A 104 4.41 -14.04 8.56
C LEU A 104 4.85 -14.62 9.90
N ARG A 105 6.10 -14.38 10.32
CA ARG A 105 6.62 -14.84 11.60
C ARG A 105 5.78 -14.34 12.77
N GLU A 106 5.53 -13.02 12.85
CA GLU A 106 4.69 -12.43 13.91
C GLU A 106 3.29 -13.05 13.93
N ARG A 107 2.70 -13.29 12.75
CA ARG A 107 1.36 -13.89 12.62
C ARG A 107 1.32 -15.35 13.06
N PHE A 108 2.37 -16.13 12.78
CA PHE A 108 2.47 -17.53 13.18
C PHE A 108 2.74 -17.67 14.67
N GLU A 109 3.56 -16.80 15.27
CA GLU A 109 3.82 -16.79 16.73
C GLU A 109 2.56 -16.41 17.54
N LYS A 110 1.71 -15.54 16.98
CA LYS A 110 0.54 -14.99 17.67
C LYS A 110 -0.54 -16.04 17.91
N GLY A 111 -0.81 -16.30 19.19
CA GLY A 111 -1.94 -17.14 19.63
C GLY A 111 -1.64 -18.64 19.65
N GLU A 112 -0.38 -19.03 19.43
CA GLU A 112 0.07 -20.42 19.60
C GLU A 112 0.47 -20.71 21.04
N SER A 113 0.18 -21.94 21.50
CA SER A 113 0.74 -22.47 22.74
C SER A 113 2.26 -22.62 22.61
N ASP A 114 2.97 -22.69 23.73
CA ASP A 114 4.42 -22.91 23.71
C ASP A 114 4.77 -24.26 23.07
N GLU A 115 3.93 -25.28 23.26
CA GLU A 115 4.04 -26.60 22.64
C GLU A 115 3.91 -26.53 21.10
N HIS A 116 2.87 -25.86 20.58
CA HIS A 116 2.74 -25.66 19.13
C HIS A 116 3.86 -24.82 18.56
N ARG A 117 4.34 -23.81 19.30
CA ARG A 117 5.46 -22.98 18.84
C ARG A 117 6.74 -23.81 18.69
N LEU A 118 7.01 -24.72 19.64
CA LEU A 118 8.12 -25.66 19.55
C LEU A 118 7.94 -26.64 18.39
N ALA A 119 6.73 -27.18 18.21
CA ALA A 119 6.42 -28.07 17.10
C ALA A 119 6.60 -27.40 15.72
N LEU A 120 6.32 -26.09 15.61
CA LEU A 120 6.50 -25.29 14.40
C LEU A 120 7.94 -24.80 14.15
N ALA A 121 8.92 -25.18 14.98
CA ALA A 121 10.31 -24.74 14.83
C ALA A 121 10.88 -24.88 13.40
N PRO A 122 10.66 -25.99 12.66
CA PRO A 122 11.15 -26.12 11.28
C PRO A 122 10.61 -25.05 10.33
N LEU A 123 9.35 -24.62 10.50
CA LEU A 123 8.75 -23.55 9.71
C LEU A 123 9.42 -22.20 10.02
N PHE A 124 9.71 -21.94 11.30
CA PHE A 124 10.39 -20.70 11.71
C PHE A 124 11.84 -20.63 11.23
N GLU A 125 12.56 -21.77 11.24
CA GLU A 125 13.91 -21.88 10.69
C GLU A 125 13.90 -21.59 9.18
N TRP A 126 12.96 -22.18 8.44
CA TRP A 126 12.78 -21.91 7.01
C TRP A 126 12.49 -20.44 6.70
N LEU A 127 11.63 -19.79 7.50
CA LEU A 127 11.39 -18.34 7.38
C LEU A 127 12.65 -17.51 7.68
N ALA A 128 13.45 -17.92 8.67
CA ALA A 128 14.68 -17.22 9.04
C ALA A 128 15.75 -17.30 7.94
N GLU A 129 15.92 -18.45 7.30
CA GLU A 129 16.83 -18.63 6.16
C GLU A 129 16.43 -17.78 4.95
N ARG A 130 15.13 -17.77 4.62
CA ARG A 130 14.57 -16.91 3.58
C ARG A 130 14.76 -15.43 3.91
N HIS A 131 14.57 -15.06 5.18
CA HIS A 131 14.73 -13.69 5.63
C HIS A 131 16.19 -13.22 5.51
N ALA A 132 17.15 -14.07 5.87
CA ALA A 132 18.58 -13.79 5.69
C ALA A 132 18.93 -13.60 4.20
N THR A 133 18.36 -14.42 3.32
CA THR A 133 18.55 -14.30 1.86
C THR A 133 17.93 -13.02 1.30
N ALA A 134 16.67 -12.74 1.68
CA ALA A 134 15.97 -11.52 1.27
C ALA A 134 16.70 -10.25 1.73
N THR A 135 17.26 -10.26 2.94
CA THR A 135 18.07 -9.16 3.48
C THR A 135 19.31 -8.91 2.61
N ARG A 136 20.05 -9.98 2.22
CA ARG A 136 21.21 -9.84 1.32
C ARG A 136 20.81 -9.27 -0.05
N THR A 137 19.78 -9.84 -0.68
CA THR A 137 19.28 -9.36 -1.99
C THR A 137 18.79 -7.92 -1.94
N MET A 138 18.18 -7.50 -0.83
CA MET A 138 17.79 -6.11 -0.62
C MET A 138 19.01 -5.20 -0.60
N HIS A 139 20.06 -5.52 0.16
CA HIS A 139 21.29 -4.71 0.20
C HIS A 139 21.94 -4.60 -1.19
N GLU A 140 22.11 -5.72 -1.90
CA GLU A 140 22.64 -5.74 -3.27
C GLU A 140 21.80 -4.86 -4.22
N THR A 141 20.47 -4.91 -4.08
CA THR A 141 19.55 -4.08 -4.87
C THR A 141 19.76 -2.59 -4.62
N LEU A 142 19.96 -2.19 -3.36
CA LEU A 142 20.18 -0.79 -2.99
C LEU A 142 21.55 -0.27 -3.42
N ASP A 143 22.55 -1.13 -3.56
CA ASP A 143 23.89 -0.75 -4.04
C ASP A 143 24.02 -0.79 -5.57
N GLY A 144 23.09 -1.46 -6.24
CA GLY A 144 23.05 -1.62 -7.68
C GLY A 144 22.87 -0.33 -8.49
N GLU A 145 23.35 -0.36 -9.73
CA GLU A 145 23.22 0.74 -10.70
C GLU A 145 21.75 1.08 -11.01
N ARG A 146 20.90 0.05 -11.09
CA ARG A 146 19.47 0.22 -11.38
C ARG A 146 18.77 1.11 -10.35
N PHE A 147 19.04 0.92 -9.05
CA PHE A 147 18.45 1.77 -8.00
C PHE A 147 18.92 3.22 -8.11
N ARG A 148 20.22 3.43 -8.37
CA ARG A 148 20.78 4.78 -8.62
C ARG A 148 20.13 5.45 -9.83
N ALA A 149 19.87 4.70 -10.90
CA ALA A 149 19.16 5.20 -12.08
C ALA A 149 17.72 5.63 -11.76
N VAL A 150 16.99 4.87 -10.93
CA VAL A 150 15.64 5.25 -10.47
C VAL A 150 15.66 6.56 -9.69
N LEU A 151 16.61 6.73 -8.76
CA LEU A 151 16.74 7.98 -8.01
C LEU A 151 17.10 9.17 -8.92
N ALA A 152 17.96 8.95 -9.91
CA ALA A 152 18.31 9.97 -10.89
C ALA A 152 17.10 10.35 -11.76
N GLU A 153 16.32 9.38 -12.25
CA GLU A 153 15.09 9.63 -13.01
C GLU A 153 14.06 10.42 -12.19
N LEU A 154 13.89 10.08 -10.91
CA LEU A 154 13.02 10.81 -10.00
C LEU A 154 13.47 12.27 -9.80
N ARG A 155 14.77 12.51 -9.61
CA ARG A 155 15.33 13.87 -9.48
C ARG A 155 15.14 14.69 -10.76
N THR A 156 15.43 14.10 -11.91
CA THR A 156 15.20 14.75 -13.22
C THR A 156 13.74 15.07 -13.44
N GLY A 157 12.84 14.13 -13.12
CA GLY A 157 11.39 14.33 -13.20
C GLY A 157 10.85 15.36 -12.20
N LEU A 158 11.55 15.66 -11.11
CA LEU A 158 11.17 16.78 -10.23
C LEU A 158 11.62 18.14 -10.76
N ALA A 159 12.78 18.19 -11.41
CA ALA A 159 13.29 19.41 -12.03
C ALA A 159 12.45 19.81 -13.24
N ASN A 160 12.03 18.83 -14.05
CA ASN A 160 11.15 19.04 -15.19
C ASN A 160 10.01 17.99 -15.21
N PRO A 161 8.93 18.20 -14.43
CA PRO A 161 7.81 17.27 -14.35
C PRO A 161 7.15 17.01 -15.71
N PRO A 162 7.16 15.77 -16.22
CA PRO A 162 6.55 15.45 -17.50
C PRO A 162 5.04 15.33 -17.30
N LEU A 163 4.36 16.46 -17.44
CA LEU A 163 2.92 16.62 -17.22
C LEU A 163 2.21 16.90 -18.53
N VAL A 164 1.03 16.31 -18.70
CA VAL A 164 0.18 16.57 -19.87
C VAL A 164 -0.42 17.98 -19.79
N ALA A 165 -0.82 18.56 -20.93
CA ALA A 165 -1.38 19.92 -21.00
C ALA A 165 -2.58 20.17 -20.06
N ARG A 166 -3.37 19.13 -19.75
CA ARG A 166 -4.49 19.19 -18.80
C ARG A 166 -4.06 19.64 -17.39
N ALA A 167 -2.83 19.35 -16.97
CA ALA A 167 -2.31 19.75 -15.67
C ALA A 167 -2.17 21.28 -15.51
N ARG A 168 -2.16 22.05 -16.61
CA ARG A 168 -2.16 23.52 -16.58
C ARG A 168 -3.52 24.12 -16.15
N LYS A 169 -4.59 23.32 -16.20
CA LYS A 169 -5.94 23.77 -15.80
C LYS A 169 -6.06 23.82 -14.27
N PRO A 170 -6.98 24.64 -13.71
CA PRO A 170 -7.16 24.77 -12.27
C PRO A 170 -7.51 23.46 -11.54
N CYS A 171 -6.98 23.28 -10.33
CA CYS A 171 -7.22 22.13 -9.44
C CYS A 171 -8.71 21.78 -9.33
N HIS A 172 -9.56 22.76 -9.06
CA HIS A 172 -11.01 22.57 -8.89
C HIS A 172 -11.72 22.00 -10.12
N ARG A 173 -11.13 22.10 -11.32
CA ARG A 173 -11.69 21.55 -12.56
C ARG A 173 -11.21 20.13 -12.84
N VAL A 174 -9.94 19.84 -12.61
CA VAL A 174 -9.33 18.59 -13.10
C VAL A 174 -9.14 17.52 -12.04
N LEU A 175 -9.02 17.86 -10.75
CA LEU A 175 -8.80 16.88 -9.69
C LEU A 175 -10.07 16.15 -9.22
N PRO A 176 -11.25 16.79 -9.05
CA PRO A 176 -12.45 16.09 -8.58
C PRO A 176 -12.87 14.88 -9.43
N PRO A 177 -12.79 14.92 -10.78
CA PRO A 177 -13.09 13.75 -11.61
C PRO A 177 -12.20 12.53 -11.32
N LEU A 178 -10.95 12.72 -10.88
CA LEU A 178 -10.04 11.61 -10.55
C LEU A 178 -10.52 10.85 -9.31
N VAL A 179 -10.98 11.58 -8.29
CA VAL A 179 -11.59 11.01 -7.08
C VAL A 179 -12.87 10.26 -7.46
N ALA A 180 -13.76 10.90 -8.22
CA ALA A 180 -15.02 10.27 -8.64
C ALA A 180 -14.80 8.97 -9.41
N LYS A 181 -13.87 8.96 -10.39
CA LYS A 181 -13.50 7.78 -11.18
C LYS A 181 -12.92 6.65 -10.32
N ALA A 182 -12.09 6.95 -9.33
CA ALA A 182 -11.53 5.96 -8.43
C ALA A 182 -12.62 5.31 -7.55
N TRP A 183 -13.53 6.12 -7.01
CA TRP A 183 -14.67 5.65 -6.21
C TRP A 183 -15.70 4.88 -7.03
N GLU A 184 -15.98 5.32 -8.26
CA GLU A 184 -16.87 4.61 -9.16
C GLU A 184 -16.38 3.20 -9.48
N ARG A 185 -15.09 3.04 -9.80
CA ARG A 185 -14.47 1.73 -10.01
C ARG A 185 -14.56 0.85 -8.76
N LEU A 186 -14.24 1.38 -7.58
CA LEU A 186 -14.40 0.66 -6.32
C LEU A 186 -15.84 0.15 -6.11
N ARG A 187 -16.84 1.01 -6.36
CA ARG A 187 -18.26 0.62 -6.21
C ARG A 187 -18.69 -0.41 -7.25
N LYS A 188 -18.19 -0.28 -8.49
CA LYS A 188 -18.50 -1.22 -9.58
C LYS A 188 -17.96 -2.60 -9.23
N ASP A 189 -16.70 -2.68 -8.85
CA ASP A 189 -16.00 -3.94 -8.57
C ASP A 189 -16.49 -4.58 -7.25
N ALA A 190 -17.02 -3.79 -6.31
CA ALA A 190 -17.66 -4.30 -5.09
C ALA A 190 -19.09 -4.84 -5.32
N ARG A 191 -19.72 -4.56 -6.47
CA ARG A 191 -21.10 -4.98 -6.72
C ARG A 191 -21.14 -6.49 -6.95
N GLY A 192 -22.14 -7.16 -6.40
CA GLY A 192 -22.35 -8.59 -6.62
C GLY A 192 -21.48 -9.52 -5.77
N LEU A 193 -20.39 -9.04 -5.17
CA LEU A 193 -19.55 -9.88 -4.29
C LEU A 193 -20.34 -10.47 -3.11
N ASP A 194 -20.07 -11.73 -2.80
CA ASP A 194 -20.71 -12.55 -1.79
C ASP A 194 -19.66 -13.43 -1.08
N ALA A 195 -20.10 -14.40 -0.27
CA ALA A 195 -19.19 -15.26 0.48
C ALA A 195 -18.41 -16.24 -0.42
N ASP A 196 -18.99 -16.64 -1.55
CA ASP A 196 -18.42 -17.62 -2.48
C ASP A 196 -17.49 -17.00 -3.54
N THR A 197 -17.38 -15.67 -3.52
CA THR A 197 -16.47 -14.92 -4.39
C THR A 197 -15.01 -15.37 -4.17
N PRO A 198 -14.24 -15.68 -5.23
CA PRO A 198 -12.84 -16.08 -5.10
C PRO A 198 -11.92 -15.00 -4.52
N ASP A 199 -10.94 -15.41 -3.70
CA ASP A 199 -9.96 -14.52 -3.03
C ASP A 199 -9.24 -13.53 -3.97
N PRO A 200 -8.84 -13.89 -5.22
CA PRO A 200 -8.22 -12.94 -6.13
C PRO A 200 -9.09 -11.70 -6.43
N ILE A 201 -10.43 -11.85 -6.40
CA ILE A 201 -11.35 -10.74 -6.62
C ILE A 201 -11.34 -9.78 -5.42
N PHE A 202 -11.29 -10.30 -4.19
CA PHE A 202 -11.13 -9.48 -2.97
C PHE A 202 -9.77 -8.76 -2.95
N HIS A 203 -8.71 -9.44 -3.42
CA HIS A 203 -7.39 -8.84 -3.57
C HIS A 203 -7.41 -7.63 -4.51
N ASP A 204 -8.06 -7.76 -5.67
CA ASP A 204 -8.18 -6.65 -6.62
C ASP A 204 -9.05 -5.52 -6.07
N LEU A 205 -10.12 -5.85 -5.33
CA LEU A 205 -10.94 -4.85 -4.66
C LEU A 205 -10.14 -4.07 -3.59
N ARG A 206 -9.26 -4.73 -2.83
CA ARG A 206 -8.33 -4.08 -1.90
C ARG A 206 -7.47 -3.04 -2.62
N LYS A 207 -6.94 -3.36 -3.81
CA LYS A 207 -6.18 -2.41 -4.64
C LYS A 207 -7.05 -1.21 -5.04
N ARG A 208 -8.32 -1.43 -5.40
CA ARG A 208 -9.27 -0.34 -5.70
C ARG A 208 -9.54 0.54 -4.49
N ALA A 209 -9.74 -0.04 -3.31
CA ALA A 209 -9.97 0.71 -2.08
C ALA A 209 -8.77 1.58 -1.72
N LYS A 210 -7.56 1.01 -1.78
CA LYS A 210 -6.29 1.73 -1.60
C LYS A 210 -6.14 2.89 -2.59
N ARG A 211 -6.47 2.66 -3.86
CA ARG A 211 -6.46 3.70 -4.90
C ARG A 211 -7.45 4.82 -4.61
N ALA A 212 -8.70 4.49 -4.25
CA ALA A 212 -9.71 5.48 -3.91
C ALA A 212 -9.30 6.32 -2.68
N ARG A 213 -8.73 5.66 -1.65
CA ARG A 213 -8.21 6.32 -0.45
C ARG A 213 -7.11 7.32 -0.80
N TYR A 214 -6.01 6.88 -1.40
CA TYR A 214 -4.88 7.75 -1.70
C TYR A 214 -5.24 8.88 -2.65
N THR A 215 -6.06 8.60 -3.68
CA THR A 215 -6.53 9.65 -4.59
C THR A 215 -7.31 10.73 -3.82
N THR A 216 -8.11 10.34 -2.83
CA THR A 216 -8.85 11.28 -1.98
C THR A 216 -7.92 12.05 -1.03
N GLU A 217 -6.99 11.35 -0.37
CA GLU A 217 -6.02 11.95 0.57
C GLU A 217 -5.12 13.00 -0.12
N LEU A 218 -4.69 12.73 -1.34
CA LEU A 218 -3.83 13.61 -2.13
C LEU A 218 -4.55 14.83 -2.69
N ILE A 219 -5.78 14.64 -3.15
CA ILE A 219 -6.50 15.68 -3.91
C ILE A 219 -7.26 16.63 -2.97
N ALA A 220 -7.80 16.13 -1.85
CA ALA A 220 -8.66 16.94 -0.98
C ALA A 220 -7.98 18.25 -0.49
N PRO A 221 -6.69 18.27 -0.07
CA PRO A 221 -6.03 19.50 0.34
C PRO A 221 -6.00 20.59 -0.74
N ALA A 222 -5.89 20.20 -2.02
CA ALA A 222 -5.85 21.12 -3.15
C ALA A 222 -7.22 21.71 -3.55
N LEU A 223 -8.30 21.24 -2.93
CA LEU A 223 -9.67 21.66 -3.20
C LEU A 223 -10.28 22.57 -2.11
N GLY A 224 -9.50 22.85 -1.06
CA GLY A 224 -9.86 23.77 0.02
C GLY A 224 -10.69 23.15 1.14
N SER A 225 -10.81 23.87 2.25
CA SER A 225 -11.34 23.35 3.53
C SER A 225 -12.75 22.78 3.46
N ARG A 226 -13.59 23.30 2.55
CA ARG A 226 -14.98 22.83 2.38
C ARG A 226 -15.09 21.36 1.98
N VAL A 227 -14.07 20.79 1.34
CA VAL A 227 -14.09 19.37 0.93
C VAL A 227 -13.44 18.45 1.96
N GLU A 228 -12.82 18.96 3.01
CA GLU A 228 -12.10 18.17 4.01
C GLU A 228 -13.02 17.17 4.72
N LYS A 229 -14.14 17.64 5.28
CA LYS A 229 -15.09 16.77 5.99
C LYS A 229 -15.70 15.68 5.09
N PRO A 230 -16.17 15.97 3.85
CA PRO A 230 -16.54 14.94 2.89
C PRO A 230 -15.40 13.96 2.57
N ALA A 231 -14.19 14.48 2.31
CA ALA A 231 -13.02 13.67 1.99
C ALA A 231 -12.66 12.73 3.15
N GLU A 232 -12.73 13.19 4.39
CA GLU A 232 -12.50 12.36 5.56
C GLU A 232 -13.49 11.21 5.69
N GLY A 233 -14.76 11.44 5.35
CA GLY A 233 -15.77 10.39 5.31
C GLY A 233 -15.43 9.30 4.30
N LEU A 234 -14.97 9.70 3.12
CA LEU A 234 -14.49 8.80 2.06
C LEU A 234 -13.24 8.04 2.51
N ILE A 235 -12.22 8.74 3.01
CA ILE A 235 -10.95 8.18 3.48
C ILE A 235 -11.19 7.15 4.58
N ARG A 236 -12.04 7.47 5.57
CA ARG A 236 -12.38 6.53 6.66
C ARG A 236 -13.05 5.27 6.14
N LEU A 237 -13.97 5.36 5.18
CA LEU A 237 -14.62 4.18 4.61
C LEU A 237 -13.62 3.34 3.80
N ALA A 238 -12.83 3.98 2.93
CA ALA A 238 -11.86 3.27 2.10
C ALA A 238 -10.76 2.60 2.94
N ARG A 239 -10.33 3.23 4.04
CA ARG A 239 -9.41 2.63 5.03
C ARG A 239 -10.03 1.39 5.67
N LYS A 240 -11.26 1.46 6.19
CA LYS A 240 -11.95 0.29 6.76
C LYS A 240 -12.03 -0.88 5.77
N ILE A 241 -12.32 -0.61 4.50
CA ILE A 241 -12.33 -1.64 3.45
C ILE A 241 -10.91 -2.18 3.21
N GLN A 242 -9.91 -1.30 3.12
CA GLN A 242 -8.52 -1.68 2.92
C GLN A 242 -8.00 -2.56 4.06
N ASP A 243 -8.37 -2.26 5.31
CA ASP A 243 -7.93 -2.99 6.50
C ASP A 243 -8.55 -4.39 6.54
N LEU A 244 -9.87 -4.51 6.32
CA LEU A 244 -10.57 -5.80 6.28
C LEU A 244 -10.06 -6.69 5.14
N LEU A 245 -9.99 -6.16 3.92
CA LEU A 245 -9.49 -6.93 2.78
C LEU A 245 -7.97 -7.14 2.83
N GLY A 246 -7.27 -6.30 3.61
CA GLY A 246 -5.86 -6.47 3.93
C GLY A 246 -5.66 -7.70 4.81
N GLU A 247 -6.36 -7.76 5.92
CA GLU A 247 -6.32 -8.91 6.82
C GLU A 247 -6.72 -10.20 6.13
N HIS A 248 -7.79 -10.19 5.33
CA HIS A 248 -8.18 -11.35 4.52
C HIS A 248 -7.05 -11.81 3.59
N GLN A 249 -6.49 -10.92 2.76
CA GLN A 249 -5.41 -11.27 1.84
C GLN A 249 -4.17 -11.78 2.57
N ASP A 250 -3.75 -11.06 3.61
CA ASP A 250 -2.49 -11.33 4.30
C ASP A 250 -2.60 -12.68 5.04
N THR A 251 -3.81 -13.07 5.46
CA THR A 251 -4.11 -14.40 6.04
C THR A 251 -4.12 -15.52 5.00
N ILE A 252 -4.71 -15.29 3.81
CA ILE A 252 -4.65 -16.27 2.71
C ILE A 252 -3.22 -16.54 2.29
N VAL A 253 -2.41 -15.49 2.11
CA VAL A 253 -0.97 -15.61 1.80
C VAL A 253 -0.26 -16.41 2.88
N ALA A 254 -0.52 -16.11 4.15
CA ALA A 254 0.08 -16.84 5.26
C ALA A 254 -0.27 -18.34 5.24
N GLY A 255 -1.51 -18.71 4.90
CA GLY A 255 -1.91 -20.11 4.74
C GLY A 255 -1.16 -20.80 3.61
N THR A 256 -1.02 -20.14 2.46
CA THR A 256 -0.27 -20.66 1.30
C THR A 256 1.20 -20.90 1.63
N GLU A 257 1.84 -20.05 2.44
CA GLU A 257 3.23 -20.23 2.86
C GLU A 257 3.41 -21.47 3.75
N VAL A 258 2.47 -21.71 4.68
CA VAL A 258 2.46 -22.94 5.50
C VAL A 258 2.27 -24.17 4.61
N GLU A 259 1.29 -24.15 3.71
CA GLU A 259 1.03 -25.25 2.76
C GLU A 259 2.26 -25.53 1.87
N THR A 260 2.94 -24.48 1.42
CA THR A 260 4.17 -24.57 0.61
C THR A 260 5.30 -25.23 1.38
N PHE A 261 5.48 -24.93 2.66
CA PHE A 261 6.49 -25.56 3.50
C PHE A 261 6.14 -27.03 3.82
N VAL A 262 4.87 -27.31 4.13
CA VAL A 262 4.38 -28.68 4.36
C VAL A 262 4.65 -29.58 3.15
N ALA A 263 4.48 -29.06 1.93
CA ALA A 263 4.69 -29.81 0.70
C ALA A 263 6.16 -30.13 0.36
N GLN A 264 7.14 -29.50 1.04
CA GLN A 264 8.58 -29.66 0.72
C GLN A 264 9.21 -30.94 1.29
N GLY A 265 8.54 -31.65 2.19
CA GLY A 265 9.13 -32.87 2.77
C GLY A 265 8.25 -33.56 3.80
N SER A 266 8.80 -34.62 4.39
CA SER A 266 8.18 -35.33 5.49
C SER A 266 8.38 -34.57 6.79
N HIS A 267 7.29 -34.36 7.52
CA HIS A 267 7.29 -33.72 8.84
C HIS A 267 6.75 -34.70 9.88
N ASP A 268 7.24 -34.60 11.12
CA ASP A 268 6.74 -35.45 12.21
C ASP A 268 5.26 -35.17 12.54
N GLU A 269 4.66 -36.02 13.37
CA GLU A 269 3.24 -35.89 13.74
C GLU A 269 2.95 -34.61 14.52
N SER A 270 3.86 -34.19 15.40
CA SER A 270 3.70 -32.99 16.22
C SER A 270 3.63 -31.72 15.36
N PHE A 271 4.56 -31.59 14.41
CA PHE A 271 4.55 -30.52 13.42
C PHE A 271 3.26 -30.52 12.60
N ARG A 272 2.84 -31.69 12.09
CA ARG A 272 1.63 -31.79 11.24
C ARG A 272 0.37 -31.33 11.97
N GLN A 273 0.22 -31.70 13.24
CA GLN A 273 -0.90 -31.26 14.07
C GLN A 273 -0.86 -29.75 14.31
N ALA A 274 0.29 -29.19 14.67
CA ALA A 274 0.44 -27.75 14.88
C ALA A 274 0.20 -26.94 13.59
N ALA A 275 0.72 -27.40 12.44
CA ALA A 275 0.51 -26.77 11.14
C ALA A 275 -0.98 -26.80 10.73
N GLN A 276 -1.68 -27.90 11.00
CA GLN A 276 -3.12 -28.00 10.74
C GLN A 276 -3.93 -27.03 11.61
N ALA A 277 -3.61 -26.92 12.90
CA ALA A 277 -4.25 -25.97 13.80
C ALA A 277 -4.02 -24.52 13.35
N LEU A 278 -2.78 -24.18 12.94
CA LEU A 278 -2.43 -22.89 12.37
C LEU A 278 -3.25 -22.58 11.11
N LEU A 279 -3.34 -23.52 10.16
CA LEU A 279 -4.12 -23.36 8.94
C LEU A 279 -5.61 -23.14 9.22
N GLN A 280 -6.19 -23.86 10.18
CA GLN A 280 -7.58 -23.67 10.58
C GLN A 280 -7.83 -22.27 11.14
N ARG A 281 -6.93 -21.78 12.01
CA ARG A 281 -6.98 -20.44 12.58
C ARG A 281 -6.87 -19.35 11.50
N LEU A 282 -5.96 -19.53 10.55
CA LEU A 282 -5.82 -18.62 9.42
C LEU A 282 -7.10 -18.61 8.57
N ARG A 283 -7.64 -19.76 8.18
CA ARG A 283 -8.91 -19.82 7.42
C ARG A 283 -10.06 -19.10 8.14
N ALA A 284 -10.23 -19.34 9.44
CA ALA A 284 -11.25 -18.67 10.25
C ALA A 284 -11.07 -17.14 10.28
N ALA A 285 -9.84 -16.64 10.37
CA ALA A 285 -9.56 -15.20 10.35
C ALA A 285 -9.80 -14.56 8.97
N ALA A 286 -9.49 -15.28 7.88
CA ALA A 286 -9.76 -14.85 6.52
C ALA A 286 -11.28 -14.76 6.25
N ASP A 287 -12.05 -15.75 6.71
CA ASP A 287 -13.51 -15.79 6.61
C ASP A 287 -14.16 -14.65 7.41
N ALA A 288 -13.73 -14.46 8.66
CA ALA A 288 -14.24 -13.37 9.50
C ALA A 288 -14.00 -11.99 8.87
N SER A 289 -12.84 -11.79 8.26
CA SER A 289 -12.50 -10.54 7.56
C SER A 289 -13.34 -10.33 6.30
N ARG A 290 -13.57 -11.39 5.52
CA ARG A 290 -14.47 -11.37 4.35
C ARG A 290 -15.89 -11.01 4.78
N ASP A 291 -16.43 -11.66 5.79
CA ASP A 291 -17.79 -11.44 6.28
C ASP A 291 -18.00 -10.02 6.81
N ALA A 292 -17.02 -9.50 7.56
CA ALA A 292 -17.02 -8.12 8.02
C ALA A 292 -17.01 -7.13 6.84
N PHE A 293 -16.25 -7.42 5.77
CA PHE A 293 -16.29 -6.62 4.55
C PHE A 293 -17.66 -6.69 3.88
N LEU A 294 -18.25 -7.87 3.72
CA LEU A 294 -19.56 -8.05 3.08
C LEU A 294 -20.67 -7.31 3.83
N LYS A 295 -20.61 -7.26 5.18
CA LYS A 295 -21.49 -6.42 6.02
C LYS A 295 -21.26 -4.92 5.81
N LEU A 296 -20.02 -4.49 5.54
CA LEU A 296 -19.66 -3.10 5.29
C LEU A 296 -20.04 -2.63 3.87
N ARG A 297 -19.96 -3.54 2.88
CA ARG A 297 -20.11 -3.30 1.44
C ARG A 297 -21.35 -2.49 1.05
N PRO A 298 -22.57 -2.68 1.61
CA PRO A 298 -23.74 -1.86 1.27
C PRO A 298 -23.53 -0.36 1.50
N LYS A 299 -22.59 0.05 2.37
CA LYS A 299 -22.26 1.47 2.53
C LYS A 299 -21.72 2.09 1.25
N LEU A 300 -21.03 1.35 0.38
CA LEU A 300 -20.50 1.86 -0.89
C LEU A 300 -21.59 2.35 -1.84
N ALA A 301 -22.84 1.87 -1.70
CA ALA A 301 -23.96 2.32 -2.52
C ALA A 301 -24.54 3.67 -2.07
N LYS A 302 -24.22 4.17 -0.87
CA LYS A 302 -24.82 5.42 -0.36
C LYS A 302 -24.30 6.64 -1.13
N PRO A 303 -25.16 7.61 -1.50
CA PRO A 303 -24.77 8.77 -2.33
C PRO A 303 -23.60 9.59 -1.78
N LYS A 304 -23.47 9.68 -0.45
CA LYS A 304 -22.36 10.39 0.21
C LYS A 304 -20.98 9.78 -0.04
N TYR A 305 -20.90 8.54 -0.54
CA TYR A 305 -19.66 7.86 -0.93
C TYR A 305 -19.45 7.81 -2.44
N ALA A 306 -20.16 8.63 -3.22
CA ALA A 306 -20.00 8.70 -4.67
C ALA A 306 -18.66 9.36 -5.13
N GLY A 307 -17.76 9.73 -4.21
CA GLY A 307 -16.48 10.36 -4.54
C GLY A 307 -16.60 11.78 -5.11
N ARG A 308 -17.76 12.43 -4.95
CA ARG A 308 -18.02 13.78 -5.49
C ARG A 308 -17.53 14.86 -4.53
N LEU A 309 -16.26 15.25 -4.66
CA LEU A 309 -15.73 16.46 -3.98
C LEU A 309 -16.12 17.68 -4.80
N LYS A 310 -17.08 18.49 -4.33
CA LYS A 310 -17.54 19.70 -5.03
C LYS A 310 -16.90 20.95 -4.42
N PRO A 311 -15.81 21.49 -5.00
CA PRO A 311 -15.40 22.86 -4.70
C PRO A 311 -16.49 23.82 -5.21
N LYS A 312 -16.86 24.86 -4.43
CA LYS A 312 -17.71 25.94 -4.97
C LYS A 312 -16.91 26.68 -6.06
N ARG A 313 -17.60 27.07 -7.14
CA ARG A 313 -17.06 27.96 -8.18
C ARG A 313 -16.59 29.27 -7.56
#